data_AF-A0A2V6FPY0-F1
#
_entry.id   AF-A0A2V6FPY0-F1
#
_cell.length_a   1.000
_cell.length_b   1.000
_cell.length_c   1.000
_cell.angle_alpha   90.00
_cell.angle_beta   90.00
_cell.angle_gamma   90.00
#
_symmetry.space_group_name_H-M   'P 1'
#
loop_
_entity.id
_entity.type
_entity.pdbx_description
1 polymer ?
#
loop_
_entity_poly.entity_id
_entity_poly.type
_entity_poly.pdbx_seq_one_letter_code
_entity_poly.pdbx_strand_id
1 'polypeptide(L)' 'GGQPKPALIKTGISDGIVTEVLEGLKEGERVVTAGLTSATSSSPATNPFGPSRRFP' A
#
# COMPACT_ATOMS: atom_id res chain seq x y z
N GLY A 1 15.88 -6.24 8.82
CA GLY A 1 15.41 -4.84 8.90
C GLY A 1 15.23 -4.33 7.49
N GLY A 2 14.04 -3.85 7.12
CA GLY A 2 13.73 -3.45 5.74
C GLY A 2 12.34 -2.86 5.53
N GLN A 3 11.62 -2.54 6.61
CA GLN A 3 10.35 -1.83 6.49
C GLN A 3 10.62 -0.32 6.43
N PRO A 4 10.01 0.39 5.46
CA PRO A 4 10.11 1.85 5.39
C PRO A 4 9.48 2.46 6.65
N LYS A 5 10.07 3.56 7.14
CA LYS A 5 9.52 4.32 8.26
C LYS A 5 8.80 5.55 7.72
N PRO A 6 7.61 5.89 8.24
CA PRO A 6 6.96 7.15 7.89
C PRO A 6 7.85 8.34 8.26
N ALA A 7 7.90 9.33 7.38
CA ALA A 7 8.60 10.59 7.60
C ALA A 7 7.68 11.75 7.18
N LEU A 8 7.69 12.82 7.96
CA LEU A 8 7.00 14.05 7.62
C LEU A 8 7.91 14.89 6.74
N ILE A 9 7.40 15.38 5.61
CA ILE A 9 8.17 16.18 4.66
C ILE A 9 7.41 17.44 4.28
N LYS A 10 8.15 18.45 3.83
CA LYS A 10 7.58 19.66 3.24
C LYS A 10 7.64 19.54 1.72
N THR A 11 6.49 19.58 1.07
CA THR A 11 6.40 19.51 -0.39
C THR A 11 6.39 20.90 -1.02
N GLY A 12 6.88 20.99 -2.24
CA GLY A 12 6.76 22.16 -3.12
C GLY A 12 5.60 22.01 -4.09
N ILE A 13 5.86 22.31 -5.37
CA ILE A 13 4.88 22.17 -6.44
C ILE A 13 4.73 20.68 -6.80
N SER A 14 3.52 20.29 -7.18
CA SER A 14 3.19 18.96 -7.70
C SER A 14 2.43 19.11 -9.01
N ASP A 15 2.81 18.35 -10.04
CA ASP A 15 2.15 18.32 -11.34
C ASP A 15 1.33 17.03 -11.57
N GLY A 16 1.21 16.20 -10.52
CA GLY A 16 0.51 14.90 -10.57
C GLY A 16 1.36 13.73 -11.05
N ILE A 17 2.58 13.97 -11.54
CA ILE A 17 3.57 12.94 -11.87
C ILE A 17 4.77 13.05 -10.94
N VAL A 18 5.22 14.29 -10.70
CA VAL A 18 6.36 14.64 -9.86
C VAL A 18 5.88 15.58 -8.75
N THR A 19 6.46 15.42 -7.57
CA THR A 19 6.25 16.33 -6.42
C THR A 19 7.59 16.68 -5.84
N GLU A 20 7.86 17.98 -5.70
CA GLU A 20 9.09 18.46 -5.11
C GLU A 20 9.11 18.25 -3.59
N VAL A 21 10.27 17.86 -3.05
CA VAL A 21 10.52 17.80 -1.61
C VAL A 21 11.50 18.90 -1.25
N LEU A 22 11.08 19.83 -0.38
CA LEU A 22 11.88 20.96 0.04
C LEU A 22 12.67 20.66 1.31
N GLU A 23 12.06 19.92 2.25
CA GLU A 23 12.62 19.63 3.58
C GLU A 23 12.12 18.27 4.09
N GLY A 24 12.85 17.69 5.06
CA GLY A 24 12.41 16.49 5.79
C GLY A 24 13.02 15.16 5.32
N LEU A 25 13.86 15.17 4.29
CA LEU A 25 14.67 14.03 3.85
C LEU A 25 16.13 14.43 3.69
N LYS A 26 17.03 13.46 3.86
CA LYS A 26 18.47 13.64 3.63
C LYS A 26 18.88 13.05 2.29
N GLU A 27 19.96 13.55 1.71
CA GLU A 27 20.56 12.95 0.51
C GLU A 27 20.93 11.48 0.76
N GLY A 28 20.67 10.64 -0.24
CA GLY A 28 20.90 9.20 -0.18
C GLY A 28 19.81 8.41 0.56
N GLU A 29 18.84 9.06 1.21
CA GLU A 29 17.66 8.38 1.73
C GLU A 29 16.80 7.86 0.57
N ARG A 30 16.26 6.66 0.75
CA ARG A 30 15.42 5.99 -0.25
C ARG A 30 13.97 6.10 0.16
N VAL A 31 13.13 6.47 -0.80
CA VAL A 31 11.68 6.61 -0.62
C VAL A 31 10.94 5.55 -1.42
N VAL A 32 9.75 5.19 -0.94
CA VAL A 32 8.84 4.32 -1.68
C VAL A 32 7.95 5.18 -2.55
N THR A 33 8.05 5.04 -3.87
CA THR A 33 7.25 5.80 -4.84
C THR A 33 6.04 5.03 -5.37
N ALA A 34 6.04 3.71 -5.22
CA ALA A 34 4.92 2.84 -5.56
C ALA A 34 4.92 1.61 -4.65
N GLY A 35 3.72 1.16 -4.27
CA GLY A 35 3.51 -0.11 -3.60
C GLY A 35 2.68 -1.02 -4.48
N LEU A 36 3.20 -2.18 -4.87
CA LEU A 36 2.36 -3.26 -5.39
C LEU A 36 1.74 -3.97 -4.20
N THR A 37 0.46 -3.70 -3.94
CA THR A 37 -0.33 -4.56 -3.06
C THR A 37 -0.79 -5.76 -3.89
N SER A 38 -0.37 -6.97 -3.49
CA SER A 38 -0.97 -8.18 -4.05
C SER A 38 -2.45 -8.17 -3.72
N ALA A 39 -3.30 -8.39 -4.73
CA ALA A 39 -4.73 -8.52 -4.51
C ALA A 39 -4.98 -9.56 -3.42
N THR A 40 -5.53 -9.13 -2.28
CA THR A 40 -5.96 -10.04 -1.23
C THR A 40 -6.96 -10.99 -1.87
N SER A 41 -6.68 -12.30 -1.85
CA SER A 41 -7.62 -13.30 -2.33
C SER A 41 -8.94 -13.10 -1.59
N SER A 42 -10.00 -12.72 -2.30
CA SER A 42 -11.33 -12.63 -1.71
C SER A 42 -11.71 -14.04 -1.25
N SER A 43 -12.01 -14.19 0.03
CA SER A 43 -12.65 -15.41 0.52
C SER A 43 -14.00 -15.54 -0.20
N PRO A 44 -14.35 -16.73 -0.71
CA PRO A 44 -15.63 -16.92 -1.37
C PRO A 44 -16.76 -16.56 -0.39
N ALA A 45 -17.75 -15.81 -0.87
CA ALA A 45 -18.90 -15.43 -0.06
C ALA A 45 -19.59 -16.68 0.48
N THR A 46 -19.83 -16.74 1.79
CA THR A 46 -20.65 -17.81 2.39
C THR A 46 -22.08 -17.64 1.89
N ASN A 47 -22.54 -18.57 1.06
CA ASN A 47 -23.93 -18.61 0.60
C ASN A 47 -24.77 -19.43 1.61
N PRO A 48 -25.69 -18.80 2.37
CA PRO A 48 -26.56 -19.51 3.31
C PRO A 48 -27.60 -20.41 2.63
N PHE A 49 -27.76 -20.31 1.30
CA PHE A 49 -28.59 -21.19 0.48
C PHE A 49 -27.75 -22.18 -0.34
N GLY A 50 -26.45 -22.25 -0.09
CA GLY A 50 -25.56 -23.20 -0.76
C GLY A 50 -25.83 -24.64 -0.32
N PRO A 51 -25.40 -25.63 -1.12
CA PRO A 51 -25.57 -27.04 -0.78
C PRO A 51 -24.89 -27.32 0.57
N SER A 52 -25.69 -27.74 1.55
CA SER A 52 -25.19 -28.14 2.86
C SER A 52 -24.28 -29.35 2.65
N ARG A 53 -22.97 -29.20 2.88
CA ARG A 53 -22.07 -30.36 2.90
C ARG A 53 -22.52 -31.29 4.02
N ARG A 54 -23.09 -32.43 3.63
CA ARG A 54 -23.38 -33.54 4.54
C ARG A 54 -22.03 -34.15 4.92
N PHE A 55 -21.56 -33.86 6.12
CA PHE A 55 -20.42 -34.58 6.70
C PHE A 55 -20.87 -36.02 6.98
N PRO A 56 -20.03 -37.04 6.69
CA PRO A 56 -20.25 -38.40 7.18
C PRO A 56 -20.21 -38.46 8.71
#